data_AF-A0A4U6JVV0-F1
#
_entry.id   AF-A0A4U6JVV0-F1
#
_cell.length_a   1.000
_cell.length_b   1.000
_cell.length_c   1.000
_cell.angle_alpha   90.00
_cell.angle_beta   90.00
_cell.angle_gamma   90.00
#
_symmetry.space_group_name_H-M   'P 1'
#
loop_
_entity.id
_entity.type
_entity.pdbx_description
1 polymer ?
#
loop_
_entity_poly.entity_id
_entity_poly.type
_entity_poly.pdbx_seq_one_letter_code
_entity_poly.pdbx_strand_id
1 'polypeptide(L)'
;GHKSCGQCRGCQLMQAGTHPDYYSLLPEKGKSTLGIDAVREVSEKLYEHSRLGGAKVVWIPDAAQLTDAAANALLKTLEEPP
;
A
#
# COMPACT_ATOMS: atom_id res chain seq x y z
N GLY A 1 13.01 15.60 11.66
CA GLY A 1 12.07 16.68 11.33
C GLY A 1 10.73 16.08 10.99
N HIS A 2 9.63 16.66 11.48
CA HIS A 2 8.26 16.10 11.31
C HIS A 2 7.56 16.50 9.99
N LYS A 3 8.29 17.06 9.01
CA LYS A 3 7.70 17.60 7.76
C LYS A 3 8.36 16.98 6.54
N SER A 4 7.58 16.76 5.49
CA SER A 4 8.10 16.48 4.14
C SER A 4 8.68 17.77 3.53
N CYS A 5 9.67 17.65 2.64
CA CYS A 5 10.33 18.82 2.07
C CYS A 5 9.54 19.48 0.92
N GLY A 6 8.58 18.77 0.33
CA GLY A 6 7.71 19.28 -0.74
C GLY A 6 8.34 19.41 -2.12
N GLN A 7 9.67 19.35 -2.23
CA GLN A 7 10.41 19.67 -3.47
C GLN A 7 11.27 18.52 -4.03
N CYS A 8 11.53 17.45 -3.27
CA CYS A 8 12.29 16.31 -3.79
C CYS A 8 11.44 15.46 -4.75
N ARG A 9 12.09 14.60 -5.54
CA ARG A 9 11.43 13.68 -6.48
C ARG A 9 10.31 12.85 -5.83
N GLY A 10 10.55 12.32 -4.62
CA GLY A 10 9.54 11.58 -3.87
C GLY A 10 8.31 12.43 -3.52
N CYS A 11 8.53 13.66 -3.01
CA CYS A 11 7.43 14.58 -2.71
C CYS A 11 6.63 14.98 -3.95
N GLN A 12 7.30 15.24 -5.08
CA GLN A 12 6.66 15.58 -6.34
C GLN A 12 5.80 14.42 -6.86
N LEU A 13 6.29 13.18 -6.80
CA LEU A 13 5.53 12.00 -7.22
C LEU A 13 4.34 11.71 -6.29
N MET A 14 4.50 11.91 -4.98
CA MET A 14 3.39 11.81 -4.03
C MET A 14 2.30 12.86 -4.32
N GLN A 15 2.69 14.11 -4.58
CA GLN A 15 1.74 15.19 -4.93
C GLN A 15 1.03 14.93 -6.27
N ALA A 16 1.71 14.30 -7.23
CA ALA A 16 1.14 13.91 -8.52
C ALA A 16 0.28 12.63 -8.45
N GLY A 17 0.25 11.92 -7.31
CA GLY A 17 -0.47 10.66 -7.14
C GLY A 17 0.14 9.47 -7.88
N THR A 18 1.41 9.54 -8.26
CA THR A 18 2.10 8.52 -9.09
C THR A 18 3.35 7.95 -8.43
N HIS A 19 3.45 8.07 -7.10
CA HIS A 19 4.57 7.50 -6.37
C HIS A 19 4.59 5.96 -6.48
N PRO A 20 5.64 5.36 -7.05
CA PRO A 20 5.62 3.96 -7.48
C PRO A 20 5.71 2.97 -6.30
N ASP A 21 6.10 3.46 -5.12
CA ASP A 21 6.23 2.71 -3.87
C ASP A 21 5.12 3.07 -2.86
N TYR A 22 4.04 3.73 -3.32
CA TYR A 22 2.85 4.02 -2.52
C TYR A 22 1.65 3.25 -3.07
N TYR A 23 0.97 2.50 -2.20
CA TYR A 23 -0.15 1.64 -2.57
C TYR A 23 -1.38 1.98 -1.73
N SER A 24 -2.54 2.12 -2.36
CA SER A 24 -3.82 2.30 -1.70
C SER A 24 -4.69 1.08 -1.92
N LEU A 25 -5.07 0.40 -0.83
CA LEU A 25 -5.98 -0.73 -0.85
C LEU A 25 -7.40 -0.21 -0.62
N LEU A 26 -8.16 -0.12 -1.72
CA LEU A 26 -9.55 0.31 -1.75
C LEU A 26 -10.43 -0.80 -2.34
N PRO A 27 -11.69 -0.95 -1.88
CA PRO A 27 -12.64 -1.81 -2.57
C PRO A 27 -12.80 -1.40 -4.03
N GLU A 28 -13.05 -2.38 -4.89
CA GLU A 28 -13.41 -2.09 -6.27
C GLU A 28 -14.70 -1.26 -6.33
N LYS A 29 -14.83 -0.47 -7.40
CA LYS A 29 -16.01 0.39 -7.60
C LYS A 29 -17.30 -0.45 -7.58
N GLY A 30 -18.17 -0.15 -6.61
CA GLY A 30 -19.45 -0.86 -6.42
C GLY A 30 -19.39 -2.02 -5.43
N LYS A 31 -18.23 -2.33 -4.84
CA LYS A 31 -18.09 -3.28 -3.73
C LYS A 31 -17.87 -2.51 -2.42
N SER A 32 -18.38 -3.07 -1.31
CA SER A 32 -18.15 -2.57 0.05
C SER A 32 -17.02 -3.29 0.78
N THR A 33 -16.46 -4.34 0.18
CA THR A 33 -15.43 -5.18 0.80
C THR A 33 -14.18 -5.28 -0.06
N LEU A 34 -13.04 -5.45 0.60
CA LEU A 34 -11.73 -5.63 0.02
C LEU A 34 -11.35 -7.11 0.04
N GLY A 35 -11.28 -7.68 -1.17
CA GLY A 35 -10.97 -9.09 -1.39
C GLY A 35 -9.49 -9.42 -1.22
N ILE A 36 -9.21 -10.71 -1.07
CA ILE A 36 -7.85 -11.24 -0.88
C ILE A 36 -6.92 -10.94 -2.06
N ASP A 37 -7.43 -10.90 -3.28
CA ASP A 37 -6.60 -10.72 -4.49
C ASP A 37 -5.93 -9.34 -4.51
N ALA A 38 -6.65 -8.29 -4.10
CA ALA A 38 -6.10 -6.94 -3.99
C ALA A 38 -4.95 -6.88 -2.95
N VAL A 39 -5.10 -7.58 -1.82
CA VAL A 39 -4.04 -7.67 -0.81
C VAL A 39 -2.82 -8.42 -1.37
N ARG A 40 -3.04 -9.57 -2.03
CA ARG A 40 -1.95 -10.38 -2.59
C ARG A 40 -1.15 -9.62 -3.64
N GLU A 41 -1.81 -8.90 -4.54
CA GLU A 41 -1.15 -8.09 -5.57
C GLU A 41 -0.21 -7.03 -4.94
N VAL A 42 -0.65 -6.39 -3.86
CA VAL A 42 0.19 -5.42 -3.14
C VAL A 42 1.31 -6.12 -2.37
N SER A 43 1.02 -7.23 -1.68
CA SER A 43 2.04 -8.01 -0.97
C SER A 43 3.15 -8.47 -1.90
N GLU A 44 2.84 -8.95 -3.11
CA GLU A 44 3.85 -9.33 -4.11
C GLU A 44 4.76 -8.16 -4.48
N LYS A 45 4.19 -6.97 -4.74
CA LYS A 45 4.96 -5.74 -5.02
C LYS A 45 5.80 -5.29 -3.82
N LEU A 46 5.37 -5.59 -2.60
CA LEU A 46 6.17 -5.29 -1.41
C LEU A 46 7.43 -6.16 -1.31
N TYR A 47 7.42 -7.39 -1.83
CA TYR A 47 8.63 -8.23 -1.85
C TYR A 47 9.64 -7.82 -2.93
N GLU A 48 9.24 -7.01 -3.91
CA GLU A 48 10.15 -6.41 -4.87
C GLU A 48 11.01 -5.29 -4.22
N HIS A 49 12.19 -5.03 -4.79
CA HIS A 49 12.97 -3.85 -4.39
C HIS A 49 12.19 -2.55 -4.64
N SER A 50 12.34 -1.57 -3.74
CA SER A 50 11.74 -0.24 -3.92
C SER A 50 12.23 0.37 -5.23
N ARG A 51 11.29 0.88 -6.02
CA ARG A 51 11.55 1.48 -7.33
C ARG A 51 12.29 2.81 -7.24
N LEU A 52 12.20 3.49 -6.09
CA LEU A 52 12.96 4.70 -5.78
C LEU A 52 14.04 4.48 -4.71
N GLY A 53 14.33 3.23 -4.34
CA GLY A 53 15.35 2.89 -3.36
C GLY A 53 15.06 3.36 -1.94
N GLY A 54 13.78 3.59 -1.60
CA GLY A 54 13.32 4.07 -0.30
C GLY A 54 12.35 3.12 0.38
N ALA A 55 11.54 3.66 1.30
CA ALA A 55 10.46 2.92 1.94
C ALA A 55 9.26 2.75 0.99
N LYS A 56 8.58 1.60 1.11
CA LYS A 56 7.27 1.36 0.50
C LYS A 56 6.19 1.59 1.55
N VAL A 57 5.06 2.17 1.13
CA VAL A 57 3.94 2.51 2.03
C VAL A 57 2.65 1.94 1.46
N VAL A 58 1.92 1.19 2.28
CA VAL A 58 0.56 0.74 1.97
C VAL A 58 -0.43 1.46 2.87
N TRP A 59 -1.47 2.03 2.28
CA TRP A 59 -2.57 2.66 2.98
C TRP A 59 -3.85 1.86 2.79
N ILE A 60 -4.44 1.44 3.91
CA ILE A 60 -5.76 0.81 3.98
C ILE A 60 -6.66 1.81 4.73
N PRO A 61 -7.54 2.56 4.05
CA PRO A 61 -8.33 3.61 4.68
C PRO A 61 -9.35 3.09 5.70
N ASP A 62 -9.91 1.91 5.44
CA ASP A 62 -10.87 1.25 6.31
C ASP A 62 -10.56 -0.24 6.40
N ALA A 63 -9.91 -0.64 7.50
CA ALA A 63 -9.57 -2.04 7.74
C ALA A 63 -10.80 -2.92 7.96
N ALA A 64 -11.96 -2.36 8.34
CA ALA A 64 -13.19 -3.14 8.52
C ALA A 64 -13.77 -3.64 7.19
N GLN A 65 -13.35 -3.07 6.06
CA GLN A 65 -13.75 -3.52 4.73
C GLN A 65 -12.98 -4.78 4.30
N LEU A 66 -11.89 -5.14 4.98
CA LEU A 66 -11.15 -6.36 4.68
C LEU A 66 -12.05 -7.59 4.92
N THR A 67 -12.14 -8.45 3.92
CA THR A 67 -12.64 -9.81 4.14
C THR A 67 -11.72 -10.57 5.09
N ASP A 68 -12.24 -11.57 5.80
CA ASP A 68 -11.43 -12.42 6.69
C ASP A 68 -10.23 -13.05 5.95
N ALA A 69 -10.44 -13.47 4.70
CA ALA A 69 -9.38 -14.00 3.85
C ALA A 69 -8.29 -12.95 3.54
N ALA A 70 -8.69 -11.70 3.25
CA ALA A 70 -7.78 -10.60 2.99
C ALA A 70 -7.00 -10.20 4.25
N ALA A 71 -7.66 -10.11 5.41
CA ALA A 71 -7.02 -9.81 6.69
C ALA A 71 -5.96 -10.88 7.04
N ASN A 72 -6.30 -12.17 6.94
CA ASN A 72 -5.37 -13.25 7.20
C ASN A 72 -4.18 -13.29 6.22
N ALA A 73 -4.41 -12.96 4.95
CA ALA A 73 -3.32 -12.84 3.99
C ALA A 73 -2.36 -11.69 4.34
N LEU A 74 -2.90 -10.56 4.81
CA LEU A 74 -2.12 -9.39 5.21
C LEU A 74 -1.29 -9.65 6.48
N LEU A 75 -1.78 -10.45 7.43
CA LEU A 75 -1.09 -10.73 8.69
C LEU A 75 0.35 -11.22 8.47
N LYS A 76 0.56 -12.13 7.51
CA LYS A 76 1.90 -12.63 7.18
C LYS A 76 2.87 -11.52 6.78
N THR A 77 2.38 -10.55 6.00
CA THR A 77 3.19 -9.39 5.56
C THR A 77 3.41 -8.38 6.70
N LEU A 78 2.50 -8.29 7.67
CA LEU A 78 2.63 -7.40 8.82
C LEU A 78 3.56 -7.96 9.91
N GLU A 79 3.57 -9.28 10.09
CA GLU A 79 4.45 -9.96 11.04
C GLU A 79 5.91 -9.89 10.61
N GLU A 80 6.18 -10.05 9.30
CA GLU A 80 7.53 -10.00 8.73
C GLU A 80 7.54 -9.18 7.42
N PRO A 81 7.57 -7.84 7.52
CA PRO A 81 7.64 -7.00 6.33
C PRO A 81 9.03 -7.10 5.65
N PRO A 82 9.09 -7.15 4.30
CA PRO A 82 10.33 -7.18 3.52
C PRO A 82 11.11 -5.85 3.56
#